data_AF-A0A543DC26-F1
#
_entry.id   AF-A0A543DC26-F1
#
_cell.length_a   1.000
_cell.length_b   1.000
_cell.length_c   1.000
_cell.angle_alpha   90.00
_cell.angle_beta   90.00
_cell.angle_gamma   90.00
#
_symmetry.space_group_name_H-M   'P 1'
#
loop_
_entity.id
_entity.type
_entity.pdbx_description
1 polymer ?
#
loop_
_entity_poly.entity_id
_entity_poly.type
_entity_poly.pdbx_seq_one_letter_code
_entity_poly.pdbx_strand_id
1 'polypeptide(L)'
;MSRVVRHTVHAVALLVGVPLAGLLTYDIVAVRPHVAGIQSLLASAEPQEASPPAFIRDLIDAGEGSPDAYGARLALAQVYGAEERNAVRRHARELLWQILLPLHLDESGMHGLVVSQAHNGVDAGLAVFAQREYGKSLDDLSPMEAARAVAVIKSPSHYLRDRQRLEARAEWMLERAGYLH
;
A
#
# COMPACT_ATOMS: atom_id res chain seq x y z
N MET A 1 30.02 -23.45 -31.61
CA MET A 1 28.95 -22.41 -31.49
C MET A 1 29.13 -21.39 -32.60
N SER A 2 28.11 -21.19 -33.45
CA SER A 2 28.18 -20.23 -34.56
C SER A 2 28.24 -18.80 -34.04
N ARG A 3 28.88 -17.88 -34.80
CA ARG A 3 28.98 -16.45 -34.43
C ARG A 3 27.60 -15.84 -34.14
N VAL A 4 26.56 -16.31 -34.83
CA VAL A 4 25.16 -15.92 -34.65
C VAL A 4 24.66 -16.23 -33.25
N VAL A 5 24.84 -17.45 -32.75
CA VAL A 5 24.43 -17.84 -31.38
C VAL A 5 25.12 -16.96 -30.33
N ARG A 6 26.40 -16.65 -30.51
CA ARG A 6 27.13 -15.77 -29.59
C ARG A 6 26.55 -14.35 -29.58
N HIS A 7 26.24 -13.78 -30.73
CA HIS A 7 25.65 -12.44 -30.82
C HIS A 7 24.23 -12.39 -30.26
N THR A 8 23.40 -13.42 -30.50
CA THR A 8 22.07 -13.53 -29.91
C THR A 8 22.13 -13.60 -28.38
N VAL A 9 23.03 -14.42 -27.82
CA VAL A 9 23.21 -14.51 -26.36
C VAL A 9 23.65 -13.17 -25.77
N HIS A 10 24.59 -12.47 -26.40
CA HIS A 10 25.01 -11.13 -25.93
C HIS A 10 23.88 -10.11 -26.02
N ALA A 11 23.10 -10.12 -27.11
CA ALA A 11 21.96 -9.22 -27.28
C ALA A 11 20.90 -9.46 -26.20
N VAL A 12 20.55 -10.72 -25.92
CA VAL A 12 19.61 -11.08 -24.85
C VAL A 12 20.16 -10.70 -23.48
N ALA A 13 21.44 -11.00 -23.21
CA ALA A 13 22.09 -10.66 -21.96
C ALA A 13 22.10 -9.15 -21.71
N LEU A 14 22.34 -8.33 -22.74
CA LEU A 14 22.27 -6.88 -22.64
C LEU A 14 20.83 -6.39 -22.45
N LEU A 15 19.89 -6.95 -23.22
CA LEU A 15 18.47 -6.57 -23.16
C LEU A 15 17.85 -6.80 -21.77
N VAL A 16 18.28 -7.84 -21.05
CA VAL A 16 17.80 -8.15 -19.70
C VAL A 16 18.70 -7.56 -18.62
N GLY A 17 20.02 -7.66 -18.80
CA GLY A 17 21.01 -7.24 -17.81
C GLY A 17 21.00 -5.73 -17.55
N VAL A 18 20.81 -4.91 -18.59
CA VAL A 18 20.77 -3.45 -18.42
C VAL A 18 19.55 -3.00 -17.59
N PRO A 19 18.32 -3.43 -17.88
CA PRO A 19 17.17 -3.12 -17.02
C PRO A 19 17.33 -3.61 -15.58
N LEU A 20 17.85 -4.82 -15.36
CA LEU A 20 18.08 -5.35 -14.02
C LEU A 20 19.12 -4.53 -13.24
N ALA A 21 20.23 -4.17 -13.88
CA ALA A 21 21.23 -3.30 -13.28
C ALA A 21 20.66 -1.91 -12.96
N GLY A 22 19.82 -1.37 -13.84
CA GLY A 22 19.10 -0.12 -13.61
C GLY A 22 18.15 -0.19 -12.42
N LEU A 23 17.36 -1.27 -12.32
CA LEU A 23 16.44 -1.51 -11.21
C LEU A 23 17.16 -1.68 -9.87
N LEU A 24 18.28 -2.42 -9.85
CA LEU A 24 19.14 -2.55 -8.67
C LEU A 24 19.78 -1.23 -8.26
N THR A 25 20.28 -0.46 -9.24
CA THR A 25 20.85 0.87 -8.96
C THR A 25 19.79 1.80 -8.38
N TYR A 26 18.58 1.77 -8.94
CA TYR A 26 17.46 2.55 -8.46
C TYR A 26 17.05 2.14 -7.03
N ASP A 27 16.98 0.83 -6.76
CA ASP A 27 16.71 0.31 -5.41
C ASP A 27 17.69 0.86 -4.37
N ILE A 28 18.99 0.78 -4.66
CA ILE A 28 20.06 1.22 -3.75
C ILE A 28 20.02 2.73 -3.50
N VAL A 29 19.75 3.53 -4.54
CA VAL A 29 19.87 5.00 -4.46
C VAL A 29 18.57 5.68 -4.05
N ALA A 30 17.42 5.11 -4.42
CA ALA A 30 16.12 5.77 -4.25
C ALA A 30 15.19 5.08 -3.26
N VAL A 31 15.23 3.75 -3.09
CA VAL A 31 14.29 3.03 -2.20
C VAL A 31 14.93 2.75 -0.84
N ARG A 32 16.06 2.02 -0.83
CA ARG A 32 16.75 1.60 0.40
C ARG A 32 17.04 2.72 1.41
N PRO A 33 17.44 3.93 1.01
CA PRO A 33 17.71 5.01 1.97
C PRO A 33 16.49 5.39 2.82
N HIS A 34 15.28 5.11 2.32
CA HIS A 34 14.03 5.44 3.02
C HIS A 34 13.41 4.25 3.75
N VAL A 35 13.85 3.01 3.47
CA VAL A 35 13.32 1.80 4.12
C VAL A 35 13.44 1.87 5.64
N ALA A 36 14.60 2.28 6.16
CA ALA A 36 14.80 2.40 7.61
C ALA A 36 13.84 3.44 8.24
N GLY A 37 13.55 4.53 7.52
CA GLY A 37 12.57 5.52 7.96
C GLY A 37 11.16 4.94 8.00
N ILE A 38 10.75 4.19 6.97
CA ILE A 38 9.45 3.51 6.90
C ILE A 38 9.32 2.46 8.02
N GLN A 39 10.35 1.66 8.25
CA GLN A 39 10.36 0.69 9.34
C GLN A 39 10.28 1.36 10.72
N SER A 40 10.96 2.50 10.90
CA SER A 40 10.86 3.29 12.13
C SER A 40 9.45 3.86 12.33
N LEU A 41 8.78 4.29 11.26
CA LEU A 41 7.39 4.74 11.32
C LEU A 41 6.46 3.62 11.75
N LEU A 42 6.60 2.43 11.15
CA LEU A 42 5.83 1.24 11.53
C LEU A 42 6.12 0.83 12.98
N ALA A 43 7.37 0.89 13.42
CA ALA A 43 7.74 0.57 14.80
C ALA A 43 7.19 1.58 15.82
N SER A 44 6.90 2.81 15.41
CA SER A 44 6.27 3.85 16.25
C SER A 44 4.75 3.87 16.16
N ALA A 45 4.14 3.15 15.22
CA ALA A 45 2.70 3.07 15.07
C ALA A 45 2.08 2.24 16.20
N GLU A 46 0.78 2.42 16.42
CA GLU A 46 0.03 1.56 17.34
C GLU A 46 0.21 0.08 16.94
N PRO A 47 0.32 -0.88 17.88
CA PRO A 47 0.60 -2.28 17.54
C PRO A 47 -0.37 -2.87 16.51
N GLN A 48 -1.65 -2.50 16.60
CA GLN A 48 -2.71 -2.90 15.66
C GLN A 48 -2.62 -2.21 14.30
N GLU A 49 -1.87 -1.11 14.18
CA GLU A 49 -1.59 -0.48 12.89
C GLU A 49 -0.28 -1.01 12.29
N ALA A 50 0.75 -1.25 13.09
CA ALA A 50 2.00 -1.83 12.63
C ALA A 50 1.83 -3.27 12.11
N SER A 51 0.95 -4.03 12.76
CA SER A 51 0.59 -5.40 12.39
C SER A 51 -0.94 -5.57 12.45
N PRO A 52 -1.65 -5.24 11.35
CA PRO A 52 -3.11 -5.24 11.37
C PRO A 52 -3.72 -6.62 11.63
N PRO A 53 -4.86 -6.68 12.36
CA PRO A 53 -5.59 -7.92 12.56
C PRO A 53 -5.92 -8.58 11.22
N ALA A 54 -5.93 -9.93 11.18
CA ALA A 54 -6.16 -10.68 9.94
C ALA A 54 -7.42 -10.23 9.21
N PHE A 55 -8.50 -9.98 9.96
CA PHE A 55 -9.76 -9.48 9.41
C PHE A 55 -9.62 -8.13 8.67
N ILE A 56 -8.78 -7.21 9.17
CA ILE A 56 -8.52 -5.93 8.50
C ILE A 56 -7.69 -6.13 7.22
N ARG A 57 -6.71 -7.06 7.25
CA ARG A 57 -5.90 -7.41 6.08
C ARG A 57 -6.77 -7.98 4.96
N ASP A 58 -7.63 -8.94 5.29
CA ASP A 58 -8.56 -9.55 4.33
C ASP A 58 -9.49 -8.52 3.68
N LEU A 59 -9.95 -7.53 4.45
CA LEU A 59 -10.77 -6.43 3.93
C LEU A 59 -9.97 -5.51 2.99
N ILE A 60 -8.70 -5.24 3.29
CA ILE A 60 -7.81 -4.46 2.42
C ILE A 60 -7.59 -5.22 1.10
N ASP A 61 -7.31 -6.52 1.18
CA ASP A 61 -7.11 -7.38 0.01
C ASP A 61 -8.38 -7.53 -0.82
N ALA A 62 -9.54 -7.69 -0.18
CA ALA A 62 -10.83 -7.66 -0.87
C ALA A 62 -11.06 -6.31 -1.57
N GLY A 63 -10.70 -5.22 -0.89
CA GLY A 63 -10.83 -3.84 -1.35
C GLY A 63 -9.99 -3.47 -2.57
N GLU A 64 -8.69 -3.75 -2.49
CA GLU A 64 -7.65 -3.25 -3.38
C GLU A 64 -6.90 -4.36 -4.13
N GLY A 65 -7.10 -5.63 -3.77
CA GLY A 65 -6.46 -6.81 -4.36
C GLY A 65 -5.09 -7.16 -3.77
N SER A 66 -4.34 -6.15 -3.33
CA SER A 66 -3.10 -6.28 -2.56
C SER A 66 -2.78 -4.92 -1.92
N PRO A 67 -2.08 -4.88 -0.76
CA PRO A 67 -1.63 -3.64 -0.15
C PRO A 67 -0.51 -2.96 -0.97
N ASP A 68 0.15 -3.65 -1.90
CA ASP A 68 1.43 -3.21 -2.47
C ASP A 68 1.33 -1.89 -3.22
N ALA A 69 0.38 -1.81 -4.14
CA ALA A 69 0.20 -0.62 -4.98
C ALA A 69 -0.21 0.59 -4.14
N TYR A 70 -1.07 0.38 -3.13
CA TYR A 70 -1.55 1.47 -2.30
C TYR A 70 -0.52 1.90 -1.26
N GLY A 71 0.09 0.95 -0.56
CA GLY A 71 1.20 1.17 0.36
C GLY A 71 2.39 1.86 -0.30
N ALA A 72 2.81 1.40 -1.49
CA ALA A 72 3.89 2.06 -2.23
C ALA A 72 3.56 3.51 -2.58
N ARG A 73 2.31 3.83 -2.95
CA ARG A 73 1.88 5.21 -3.18
C ARG A 73 1.91 6.05 -1.90
N LEU A 74 1.52 5.49 -0.76
CA LEU A 74 1.58 6.18 0.53
C LEU A 74 3.03 6.48 0.94
N ALA A 75 3.92 5.49 0.89
CA ALA A 75 5.35 5.70 1.13
C ALA A 75 5.93 6.74 0.17
N LEU A 76 5.56 6.69 -1.11
CA LEU A 76 6.06 7.64 -2.09
C LEU A 76 5.61 9.07 -1.80
N ALA A 77 4.33 9.26 -1.46
CA ALA A 77 3.78 10.55 -1.09
C ALA A 77 4.46 11.11 0.17
N GLN A 78 4.83 10.25 1.12
CA GLN A 78 5.57 10.64 2.31
C GLN A 78 7.00 11.09 2.00
N VAL A 79 7.70 10.37 1.12
CA VAL A 79 9.11 10.65 0.80
C VAL A 79 9.27 11.86 -0.11
N TYR A 80 8.41 12.01 -1.12
CA TYR A 80 8.57 13.03 -2.17
C TYR A 80 7.50 14.12 -2.16
N GLY A 81 6.46 13.99 -1.32
CA GLY A 81 5.31 14.90 -1.34
C GLY A 81 4.45 14.78 -2.59
N ALA A 82 3.41 15.62 -2.67
CA ALA A 82 2.47 15.65 -3.79
C ALA A 82 2.91 16.56 -4.96
N GLU A 83 4.10 17.17 -4.88
CA GLU A 83 4.47 18.30 -5.75
C GLU A 83 5.15 17.92 -7.08
N GLU A 84 5.36 16.63 -7.37
CA GLU A 84 5.97 16.21 -8.64
C GLU A 84 5.05 16.54 -9.83
N ARG A 85 5.36 17.65 -10.53
CA ARG A 85 4.57 18.14 -11.67
C ARG A 85 4.67 17.27 -12.91
N ASN A 86 5.67 16.40 -13.00
CA ASN A 86 5.87 15.52 -14.16
C ASN A 86 5.13 14.19 -13.98
N ALA A 87 3.99 14.05 -14.66
CA ALA A 87 3.14 12.86 -14.59
C ALA A 87 3.87 11.57 -15.02
N VAL A 88 4.70 11.63 -16.07
CA VAL A 88 5.45 10.44 -16.55
C VAL A 88 6.44 9.97 -15.49
N ARG A 89 7.19 10.91 -14.91
CA ARG A 89 8.14 10.59 -13.84
C ARG A 89 7.44 10.07 -12.60
N ARG A 90 6.30 10.67 -12.23
CA ARG A 90 5.47 10.23 -11.11
C ARG A 90 5.02 8.78 -11.30
N HIS A 91 4.43 8.45 -12.45
CA HIS A 91 3.95 7.09 -12.72
C HIS A 91 5.09 6.06 -12.83
N ALA A 92 6.22 6.43 -13.43
CA ALA A 92 7.41 5.57 -13.43
C ALA A 92 7.91 5.29 -12.01
N ARG A 93 7.90 6.32 -11.15
CA ARG A 93 8.31 6.19 -9.75
C ARG A 93 7.33 5.34 -8.95
N GLU A 94 6.03 5.56 -9.11
CA GLU A 94 4.97 4.73 -8.52
C GLU A 94 5.15 3.26 -8.88
N LEU A 95 5.37 2.95 -10.16
CA LEU A 95 5.59 1.57 -10.63
C LEU A 95 6.87 0.96 -10.02
N LEU A 96 7.97 1.70 -10.02
CA LEU A 96 9.24 1.21 -9.44
C LEU A 96 9.10 0.94 -7.94
N TRP A 97 8.42 1.82 -7.20
CA TRP A 97 8.19 1.63 -5.76
C TRP A 97 7.22 0.48 -5.49
N GLN A 98 6.19 0.30 -6.31
CA GLN A 98 5.28 -0.84 -6.21
C GLN A 98 6.01 -2.18 -6.39
N ILE A 99 7.03 -2.23 -7.24
CA ILE A 99 7.83 -3.45 -7.47
C ILE A 99 8.87 -3.65 -6.36
N LEU A 100 9.54 -2.58 -5.94
CA LEU A 100 10.74 -2.67 -5.09
C LEU A 100 10.43 -2.64 -3.60
N LEU A 101 9.43 -1.88 -3.15
CA LEU A 101 9.15 -1.72 -1.72
C LEU A 101 8.74 -3.04 -1.04
N PRO A 102 7.91 -3.91 -1.65
CA PRO A 102 7.57 -5.22 -1.07
C PRO A 102 8.77 -6.19 -0.95
N LEU A 103 9.93 -5.87 -1.55
CA LEU A 103 11.16 -6.65 -1.37
C LEU A 103 11.86 -6.33 -0.03
N HIS A 104 11.48 -5.20 0.61
CA HIS A 104 12.09 -4.72 1.86
C HIS A 104 11.14 -4.72 3.05
N LEU A 105 9.84 -4.85 2.81
CA LEU A 105 8.79 -4.96 3.81
C LEU A 105 8.09 -6.30 3.63
N ASP A 106 7.85 -6.98 4.75
CA ASP A 106 7.00 -8.16 4.73
C ASP A 106 5.53 -7.77 4.48
N GLU A 107 4.68 -8.78 4.26
CA GLU A 107 3.25 -8.59 4.00
C GLU A 107 2.57 -7.80 5.13
N SER A 108 2.96 -8.06 6.38
CA SER A 108 2.46 -7.32 7.54
C SER A 108 2.87 -5.85 7.48
N GLY A 109 4.12 -5.55 7.11
CA GLY A 109 4.62 -4.18 6.97
C GLY A 109 3.92 -3.41 5.86
N MET A 110 3.59 -4.05 4.73
CA MET A 110 2.82 -3.41 3.66
C MET A 110 1.39 -3.07 4.10
N HIS A 111 0.72 -3.99 4.79
CA HIS A 111 -0.57 -3.72 5.41
C HIS A 111 -0.47 -2.62 6.46
N GLY A 112 0.55 -2.67 7.32
CA GLY A 112 0.70 -1.69 8.37
C GLY A 112 1.00 -0.29 7.83
N LEU A 113 1.69 -0.20 6.70
CA LEU A 113 1.88 1.06 6.00
C LEU A 113 0.55 1.64 5.51
N VAL A 114 -0.32 0.80 4.95
CA VAL A 114 -1.66 1.20 4.55
C VAL A 114 -2.47 1.67 5.75
N VAL A 115 -2.51 0.86 6.81
CA VAL A 115 -3.35 1.14 7.98
C VAL A 115 -2.87 2.37 8.75
N SER A 116 -1.56 2.56 8.93
CA SER A 116 -1.01 3.69 9.70
C SER A 116 -0.94 5.01 8.91
N GLN A 117 -0.74 4.97 7.58
CA GLN A 117 -0.50 6.18 6.78
C GLN A 117 -1.69 6.61 5.93
N ALA A 118 -2.73 5.78 5.78
CA ALA A 118 -3.85 6.18 4.95
C ALA A 118 -4.61 7.36 5.57
N HIS A 119 -4.90 8.36 4.72
CA HIS A 119 -5.71 9.49 5.12
C HIS A 119 -7.14 9.05 5.37
N ASN A 120 -7.70 9.44 6.50
CA ASN A 120 -9.04 9.04 6.93
C ASN A 120 -10.06 10.20 6.87
N GLY A 121 -9.69 11.31 6.22
CA GLY A 121 -10.52 12.50 6.04
C GLY A 121 -10.20 13.65 6.99
N VAL A 122 -9.49 13.39 8.10
CA VAL A 122 -9.03 14.41 9.05
C VAL A 122 -7.52 14.29 9.24
N ASP A 123 -7.06 13.11 9.61
CA ASP A 123 -5.66 12.78 9.89
C ASP A 123 -5.26 11.50 9.14
N ALA A 124 -4.15 10.88 9.54
CA ALA A 124 -3.69 9.59 9.02
C ALA A 124 -3.83 8.51 10.10
N GLY A 125 -4.07 7.28 9.68
CA GLY A 125 -4.17 6.13 10.57
C GLY A 125 -5.60 5.63 10.74
N LEU A 126 -5.77 4.32 10.68
CA LEU A 126 -7.05 3.66 10.85
C LEU A 126 -7.44 3.53 12.32
N ALA A 127 -6.48 3.36 13.24
CA ALA A 127 -6.77 3.26 14.67
C ALA A 127 -7.33 4.59 15.20
N VAL A 128 -6.73 5.71 14.78
CA VAL A 128 -7.25 7.06 15.11
C VAL A 128 -8.66 7.25 14.54
N PHE A 129 -8.91 6.78 13.31
CA PHE A 129 -10.24 6.79 12.72
C PHE A 129 -11.24 5.95 13.52
N ALA A 130 -10.89 4.71 13.85
CA ALA A 130 -11.74 3.77 14.59
C ALA A 130 -12.09 4.30 15.98
N GLN A 131 -11.10 4.87 16.67
CA GLN A 131 -11.30 5.49 17.97
C GLN A 131 -12.23 6.71 17.87
N ARG A 132 -12.08 7.53 16.82
CA ARG A 132 -12.89 8.74 16.62
C ARG A 132 -14.33 8.43 16.22
N GLU A 133 -14.54 7.51 15.29
CA GLU A 133 -15.87 7.21 14.73
C GLU A 133 -16.66 6.24 15.61
N TYR A 134 -15.99 5.26 16.24
CA TYR A 134 -16.64 4.17 16.97
C TYR A 134 -16.24 4.08 18.45
N GLY A 135 -15.23 4.82 18.90
CA GLY A 135 -14.73 4.73 20.28
C GLY A 135 -14.03 3.39 20.59
N LYS A 136 -13.53 2.69 19.57
CA LYS A 136 -13.03 1.31 19.66
C LYS A 136 -11.62 1.18 19.09
N SER A 137 -10.88 0.19 19.59
CA SER A 137 -9.65 -0.29 18.97
C SER A 137 -9.97 -1.10 17.70
N LEU A 138 -8.97 -1.35 16.84
CA LEU A 138 -9.18 -2.12 15.61
C LEU A 138 -9.63 -3.56 15.88
N ASP A 139 -9.21 -4.13 17.01
CA ASP A 139 -9.60 -5.48 17.44
C ASP A 139 -11.06 -5.56 17.90
N ASP A 140 -11.64 -4.44 18.35
CA ASP A 140 -12.98 -4.38 18.92
C ASP A 140 -14.06 -3.96 17.90
N LEU A 141 -13.66 -3.71 16.66
CA LEU A 141 -14.59 -3.36 15.60
C LEU A 141 -15.46 -4.56 15.22
N SER A 142 -16.77 -4.32 15.12
CA SER A 142 -17.65 -5.28 14.45
C SER A 142 -17.26 -5.40 12.97
N PRO A 143 -17.62 -6.51 12.29
CA PRO A 143 -17.30 -6.72 10.89
C PRO A 143 -17.66 -5.53 9.99
N MET A 144 -18.86 -4.96 10.19
CA MET A 144 -19.33 -3.81 9.42
C MET A 144 -18.56 -2.52 9.75
N GLU A 145 -18.24 -2.27 11.03
CA GLU A 145 -17.46 -1.09 11.42
C GLU A 145 -16.05 -1.12 10.82
N ALA A 146 -15.40 -2.29 10.87
CA ALA A 146 -14.09 -2.51 10.26
C ALA A 146 -14.12 -2.39 8.74
N ALA A 147 -15.12 -2.97 8.06
CA ALA A 147 -15.28 -2.84 6.62
C ALA A 147 -15.50 -1.37 6.19
N ARG A 148 -16.29 -0.60 6.95
CA ARG A 148 -16.46 0.84 6.72
C ARG A 148 -15.17 1.60 6.97
N ALA A 149 -14.45 1.29 8.05
CA ALA A 149 -13.16 1.93 8.34
C ALA A 149 -12.17 1.74 7.19
N VAL A 150 -12.02 0.50 6.70
CA VAL A 150 -11.17 0.18 5.54
C VAL A 150 -11.70 0.84 4.26
N ALA A 151 -13.01 0.85 4.02
CA ALA A 151 -13.58 1.47 2.82
C ALA A 151 -13.33 2.99 2.74
N VAL A 152 -13.34 3.69 3.88
CA VAL A 152 -13.11 5.15 3.93
C VAL A 152 -11.75 5.53 3.38
N ILE A 153 -10.69 4.74 3.62
CA ILE A 153 -9.30 5.11 3.27
C ILE A 153 -9.10 5.35 1.77
N LYS A 154 -9.90 4.70 0.92
CA LYS A 154 -9.80 4.84 -0.55
C LYS A 154 -10.21 6.22 -1.03
N SER A 155 -11.25 6.79 -0.42
CA SER A 155 -11.75 8.12 -0.79
C SER A 155 -12.55 8.75 0.35
N PRO A 156 -11.86 9.26 1.40
CA PRO A 156 -12.54 9.70 2.61
C PRO A 156 -13.56 10.81 2.33
N SER A 157 -13.18 11.81 1.54
CA SER A 157 -14.07 12.93 1.22
C SER A 157 -15.35 12.52 0.49
N HIS A 158 -15.31 11.43 -0.28
CA HIS A 158 -16.47 10.94 -1.01
C HIS A 158 -17.36 10.07 -0.10
N TYR A 159 -16.77 9.12 0.63
CA TYR A 159 -17.52 8.20 1.48
C TYR A 159 -18.06 8.83 2.76
N LEU A 160 -17.35 9.79 3.36
CA LEU A 160 -17.84 10.50 4.55
C LEU A 160 -19.01 11.45 4.22
N ARG A 161 -19.16 11.87 2.96
CA ARG A 161 -20.31 12.68 2.50
C ARG A 161 -21.52 11.82 2.13
N ASP A 162 -21.31 10.60 1.67
CA ASP A 162 -22.35 9.69 1.22
C ASP A 162 -22.25 8.34 1.97
N ARG A 163 -22.98 8.28 3.11
CA ARG A 163 -22.98 7.09 3.97
C ARG A 163 -23.54 5.85 3.27
N GLN A 164 -24.50 6.02 2.36
CA GLN A 164 -25.09 4.89 1.64
C GLN A 164 -24.04 4.23 0.72
N ARG A 165 -23.21 5.03 0.04
CA ARG A 165 -22.10 4.49 -0.76
C ARG A 165 -21.03 3.82 0.08
N LEU A 166 -20.74 4.38 1.26
CA LEU A 166 -19.80 3.77 2.19
C LEU A 166 -20.30 2.39 2.63
N GLU A 167 -21.58 2.30 2.97
CA GLU A 167 -22.22 1.07 3.41
C GLU A 167 -22.21 0.00 2.30
N ALA A 168 -22.63 0.35 1.09
CA ALA A 168 -22.57 -0.56 -0.06
C ALA A 168 -21.14 -1.03 -0.37
N ARG A 169 -20.13 -0.16 -0.21
CA ARG A 169 -18.72 -0.54 -0.39
C ARG A 169 -18.25 -1.50 0.70
N ALA A 170 -18.65 -1.26 1.94
CA ALA A 170 -18.31 -2.10 3.08
C ALA A 170 -18.95 -3.50 2.97
N GLU A 171 -20.23 -3.57 2.60
CA GLU A 171 -20.94 -4.82 2.31
C GLU A 171 -20.25 -5.60 1.20
N TRP A 172 -19.93 -4.94 0.08
CA TRP A 172 -19.18 -5.57 -1.02
C TRP A 172 -17.82 -6.11 -0.57
N MET A 173 -17.10 -5.42 0.32
CA MET A 173 -15.82 -5.90 0.85
C MET A 173 -16.02 -7.15 1.71
N LEU A 174 -17.04 -7.16 2.56
CA LEU A 174 -17.37 -8.31 3.40
C LEU A 174 -17.77 -9.53 2.56
N GLU A 175 -18.63 -9.35 1.56
CA GLU A 175 -18.99 -10.41 0.61
C GLU A 175 -17.76 -10.97 -0.11
N ARG A 176 -16.91 -10.08 -0.63
CA ARG A 176 -15.71 -10.46 -1.38
C ARG A 176 -14.65 -11.12 -0.52
N ALA A 177 -14.56 -10.76 0.76
CA ALA A 177 -13.70 -11.41 1.75
C ALA A 177 -14.31 -12.73 2.30
N GLY A 178 -15.57 -13.04 1.97
CA GLY A 178 -16.25 -14.26 2.40
C GLY A 178 -16.88 -14.19 3.80
N TYR A 179 -17.11 -12.98 4.32
CA TYR A 179 -17.68 -12.72 5.65
C TYR A 179 -19.18 -12.41 5.66
N LEU A 180 -19.80 -12.33 4.48
CA LEU A 180 -21.24 -12.12 4.31
C LEU A 180 -21.79 -13.20 3.36
N HIS A 181 -22.90 -13.82 3.75
CA HIS A 181 -23.58 -14.90 3.03
C HIS A 181 -25.01 -14.53 2.70
#